data_AF-A0A1I8GSW5-F1
#
_entry.id   AF-A0A1I8GSW5-F1
#
_cell.length_a   1.000
_cell.length_b   1.000
_cell.length_c   1.000
_cell.angle_alpha   90.00
_cell.angle_beta   90.00
_cell.angle_gamma   90.00
#
_symmetry.space_group_name_H-M   'P 1'
#
loop_
_entity.id
_entity.type
_entity.pdbx_description
1 polymer ?
#
loop_
_entity_poly.entity_id
_entity_poly.type
_entity_poly.pdbx_seq_one_letter_code
_entity_poly.pdbx_strand_id
1 'polypeptide(L)'
;TDLESDIDVLLLDKTREPIHIASFCRCPTVSDSSKMAYEDGHVTISGVTSNPTKYYGPSHLKPSMDMVAAQICCCYPTIFLLDNARYFPENVLQALKIEIDRPQSCHVVSAAAPGRRGRQKRISTAFLENIVMKSLNTVQCWFFVTLKYIVKHAICTSTSTFGLKTYHVKTLLFQALDATPPECWQKENLRPLLLKSLTELESALKAVQPGDLKLMKHFFLPEAALYLKESSCAASIAESTTKVINSLDKVLNEFALMLRPQVGDEKIIYNPLLHFSLSFCRLNLVKPEDGTASESLPAHSAAIYNATVAVTRCMEILSTDESSKTDDEFAEAMALTETIGDFAIAAKVCLRVLLLLRRSQRDNAREELLHFLTSCSEPDWSSSGRLDPEHCRTATELSQQLLRKNYIAKFCCRLDDEYKIDTDKLVLREFNSNIFPVHLSNHINAFYMNFNALAVYLAKILLPGQCNLPIIEDTTRLAEDPSADPQEIYLALIFGQDVDRLVGIAHRHRSVIGREPELQRAMRDRLFKDSTVGTRFLEVSIEKTCCQLLSKCKKSQH
;
A
#
# COMPACT_ATOMS: atom_id res chain seq x y z
N THR A 1 5.71 -12.69 -8.51
CA THR A 1 5.91 -11.39 -7.89
C THR A 1 7.23 -10.82 -8.36
N ASP A 2 7.17 -9.61 -8.89
CA ASP A 2 8.33 -8.84 -9.32
C ASP A 2 9.17 -8.46 -8.09
N LEU A 3 10.49 -8.32 -8.26
CA LEU A 3 11.38 -7.81 -7.21
C LEU A 3 11.10 -6.33 -6.92
N GLU A 4 10.55 -5.61 -7.90
CA GLU A 4 10.16 -4.22 -7.73
C GLU A 4 8.78 -4.03 -7.12
N SER A 5 7.94 -5.08 -7.03
CA SER A 5 6.63 -5.00 -6.38
C SER A 5 6.77 -4.78 -4.86
N ASP A 6 6.08 -3.77 -4.36
CA ASP A 6 6.03 -3.44 -2.93
C ASP A 6 4.87 -4.15 -2.22
N ILE A 7 3.75 -4.38 -2.93
CA ILE A 7 2.53 -4.98 -2.39
C ILE A 7 2.04 -6.11 -3.31
N ASP A 8 1.82 -7.29 -2.73
CA ASP A 8 1.17 -8.41 -3.42
C ASP A 8 -0.31 -8.49 -3.01
N VAL A 9 -1.23 -8.30 -3.96
CA VAL A 9 -2.68 -8.39 -3.77
C VAL A 9 -3.19 -9.72 -4.29
N LEU A 10 -3.69 -10.57 -3.40
CA LEU A 10 -4.33 -11.84 -3.76
C LEU A 10 -5.81 -11.63 -4.12
N LEU A 11 -6.21 -12.07 -5.31
CA LEU A 11 -7.61 -12.13 -5.73
C LEU A 11 -8.10 -13.58 -5.75
N LEU A 12 -8.96 -13.94 -4.80
CA LEU A 12 -9.61 -15.25 -4.78
C LEU A 12 -10.78 -15.28 -5.77
N ASP A 13 -10.68 -16.14 -6.78
CA ASP A 13 -11.77 -16.45 -7.69
C ASP A 13 -12.77 -17.38 -7.00
N LYS A 14 -13.83 -16.78 -6.46
CA LYS A 14 -14.96 -17.47 -5.82
C LYS A 14 -16.04 -17.94 -6.80
N THR A 15 -15.93 -17.57 -8.08
CA THR A 15 -16.93 -17.93 -9.10
C THR A 15 -16.75 -19.36 -9.62
N ARG A 16 -15.58 -19.94 -9.38
CA ARG A 16 -15.23 -21.31 -9.79
C ARG A 16 -15.38 -22.27 -8.63
N GLU A 17 -15.73 -23.50 -8.98
CA GLU A 17 -15.71 -24.61 -8.03
C GLU A 17 -14.29 -24.78 -7.41
N PRO A 18 -14.22 -25.08 -6.10
CA PRO A 18 -12.95 -25.37 -5.44
C PRO A 18 -12.21 -26.52 -6.11
N ILE A 19 -10.88 -26.42 -6.16
CA ILE A 19 -10.03 -27.52 -6.57
C ILE A 19 -9.98 -28.56 -5.44
N HIS A 20 -10.31 -29.80 -5.78
CA HIS A 20 -10.20 -30.94 -4.90
C HIS A 20 -8.89 -31.68 -5.15
N ILE A 21 -8.02 -31.71 -4.13
CA ILE A 21 -6.67 -32.30 -4.25
C ILE A 21 -6.76 -33.80 -3.96
N ALA A 22 -6.23 -34.63 -4.86
CA ALA A 22 -6.15 -36.07 -4.65
C ALA A 22 -5.39 -36.41 -3.36
N SER A 23 -5.79 -37.48 -2.68
CA SER A 23 -5.24 -37.94 -1.39
C SER A 23 -5.47 -37.05 -0.16
N PHE A 24 -5.87 -35.79 -0.33
CA PHE A 24 -6.16 -34.87 0.80
C PHE A 24 -7.64 -34.50 0.93
N CYS A 25 -8.35 -34.39 -0.19
CA CYS A 25 -9.76 -34.00 -0.20
C CYS A 25 -10.65 -35.00 0.56
N ARG A 26 -11.44 -34.48 1.51
CA ARG A 26 -12.44 -35.24 2.30
C ARG A 26 -13.90 -34.89 1.97
N CYS A 27 -14.14 -34.19 0.87
CA CYS A 27 -15.50 -33.81 0.47
C CYS A 27 -16.29 -35.06 0.04
N PRO A 28 -17.44 -35.36 0.65
CA PRO A 28 -18.15 -36.63 0.44
C PRO A 28 -18.81 -36.72 -0.95
N THR A 29 -19.10 -35.59 -1.58
CA THR A 29 -19.84 -35.49 -2.85
C THR A 29 -18.95 -35.50 -4.08
N VAL A 30 -17.62 -35.54 -3.91
CA VAL A 30 -16.65 -35.39 -5.01
C VAL A 30 -16.07 -36.74 -5.40
N SER A 31 -16.30 -37.15 -6.65
CA SER A 31 -15.73 -38.39 -7.19
C SER A 31 -14.21 -38.33 -7.28
N ASP A 32 -13.53 -39.47 -7.12
CA ASP A 32 -12.07 -39.54 -7.25
C ASP A 32 -11.57 -39.11 -8.63
N SER A 33 -12.34 -39.34 -9.69
CA SER A 33 -12.01 -38.90 -11.06
C SER A 33 -12.00 -37.38 -11.23
N SER A 34 -12.68 -36.64 -10.33
CA SER A 34 -12.73 -35.18 -10.35
C SER A 34 -11.62 -34.55 -9.48
N LYS A 35 -10.87 -35.36 -8.73
CA LYS A 35 -9.77 -34.90 -7.88
C LYS A 35 -8.51 -34.69 -8.74
N MET A 36 -7.83 -33.59 -8.51
CA MET A 36 -6.64 -33.20 -9.25
C MET A 36 -5.39 -33.82 -8.65
N ALA A 37 -4.49 -34.32 -9.50
CA ALA A 37 -3.21 -34.88 -9.08
C ALA A 37 -2.32 -33.82 -8.40
N TYR A 38 -1.62 -34.24 -7.34
CA TYR A 38 -0.73 -33.43 -6.53
C TYR A 38 0.69 -34.00 -6.54
N GLU A 39 1.68 -33.16 -6.78
CA GLU A 39 3.10 -33.52 -6.77
C GLU A 39 3.93 -32.29 -6.38
N ASP A 40 4.85 -32.44 -5.42
CA ASP A 40 5.84 -31.42 -5.00
C ASP A 40 5.25 -30.00 -4.77
N GLY A 41 4.11 -29.90 -4.07
CA GLY A 41 3.44 -28.61 -3.83
C GLY A 41 2.63 -28.06 -5.01
N HIS A 42 2.45 -28.83 -6.07
CA HIS A 42 1.76 -28.41 -7.29
C HIS A 42 0.57 -29.31 -7.61
N VAL A 43 -0.49 -28.70 -8.13
CA VAL A 43 -1.66 -29.37 -8.68
C VAL A 43 -1.59 -29.33 -10.20
N THR A 44 -1.79 -30.47 -10.86
CA THR A 44 -1.77 -30.56 -12.33
C THR A 44 -3.09 -30.07 -12.91
N ILE A 45 -3.02 -29.06 -13.79
CA ILE A 45 -4.20 -28.41 -14.41
C ILE A 45 -3.88 -28.06 -15.88
N SER A 46 -4.80 -28.37 -16.79
CA SER A 46 -4.68 -28.04 -18.22
C SER A 46 -5.16 -26.62 -18.52
N GLY A 47 -4.55 -25.97 -19.52
CA GLY A 47 -5.03 -24.68 -20.06
C GLY A 47 -4.74 -23.46 -19.17
N VAL A 48 -3.70 -23.51 -18.36
CA VAL A 48 -3.37 -22.41 -17.43
C VAL A 48 -2.49 -21.37 -18.13
N THR A 49 -2.81 -20.09 -17.96
CA THR A 49 -1.95 -18.99 -18.41
C THR A 49 -0.64 -18.98 -17.60
N SER A 50 0.49 -18.85 -18.27
CA SER A 50 1.83 -18.98 -17.68
C SER A 50 2.24 -17.81 -16.77
N ASN A 51 1.49 -16.70 -16.78
CA ASN A 51 1.77 -15.53 -15.95
C ASN A 51 0.45 -14.90 -15.44
N PRO A 52 0.05 -15.15 -14.18
CA PRO A 52 -1.22 -14.65 -13.63
C PRO A 52 -1.10 -13.27 -12.99
N THR A 53 0.12 -12.77 -12.83
CA THR A 53 0.39 -11.54 -12.09
C THR A 53 0.23 -10.35 -13.02
N LYS A 54 -0.67 -9.44 -12.65
CA LYS A 54 -0.79 -8.15 -13.31
C LYS A 54 -0.05 -7.11 -12.48
N TYR A 55 1.05 -6.63 -13.02
CA TYR A 55 1.86 -5.57 -12.42
C TYR A 55 1.21 -4.21 -12.63
N TYR A 56 1.24 -3.40 -11.58
CA TYR A 56 0.88 -1.99 -11.58
C TYR A 56 2.08 -1.21 -11.06
N GLY A 57 2.63 -0.36 -11.92
CA GLY A 57 3.76 0.51 -11.56
C GLY A 57 3.40 1.49 -10.45
N PRO A 58 4.42 2.05 -9.77
CA PRO A 58 4.18 3.04 -8.73
C PRO A 58 3.59 4.33 -9.32
N SER A 59 2.95 5.11 -8.45
CA SER A 59 2.58 6.51 -8.68
C SER A 59 3.09 7.35 -7.51
N HIS A 60 2.87 8.67 -7.55
CA HIS A 60 3.27 9.56 -6.45
C HIS A 60 2.52 9.26 -5.13
N LEU A 61 1.37 8.57 -5.19
CA LEU A 61 0.55 8.19 -4.03
C LEU A 61 0.50 6.69 -3.74
N LYS A 62 0.97 5.86 -4.67
CA LYS A 62 0.85 4.41 -4.58
C LYS A 62 2.18 3.73 -4.83
N PRO A 63 2.55 2.76 -3.98
CA PRO A 63 3.68 1.92 -4.27
C PRO A 63 3.33 0.99 -5.43
N SER A 64 4.32 0.29 -5.94
CA SER A 64 4.10 -0.69 -7.00
C SER A 64 3.31 -1.89 -6.45
N MET A 65 2.46 -2.50 -7.27
CA MET A 65 1.58 -3.59 -6.84
C MET A 65 1.51 -4.72 -7.84
N ASP A 66 1.47 -5.95 -7.32
CA ASP A 66 1.23 -7.16 -8.09
C ASP A 66 -0.13 -7.75 -7.73
N MET A 67 -1.03 -7.82 -8.72
CA MET A 67 -2.31 -8.50 -8.55
C MET A 67 -2.20 -9.97 -8.98
N VAL A 68 -2.40 -10.88 -8.05
CA VAL A 68 -2.26 -12.32 -8.25
C VAL A 68 -3.62 -13.00 -8.17
N ALA A 69 -4.11 -13.50 -9.30
CA ALA A 69 -5.30 -14.33 -9.33
C ALA A 69 -5.03 -15.72 -8.73
N ALA A 70 -5.93 -16.17 -7.87
CA ALA A 70 -5.87 -17.47 -7.21
C ALA A 70 -7.20 -18.20 -7.28
N GLN A 71 -7.15 -19.52 -7.33
CA GLN A 71 -8.33 -20.38 -7.30
C GLN A 71 -8.36 -21.13 -5.99
N ILE A 72 -9.54 -21.19 -5.36
CA ILE A 72 -9.75 -21.85 -4.07
C ILE A 72 -9.52 -23.35 -4.20
N CYS A 73 -9.00 -23.96 -3.14
CA CYS A 73 -8.94 -25.40 -2.94
C CYS A 73 -9.80 -25.77 -1.72
N CYS A 74 -10.30 -27.01 -1.71
CA CYS A 74 -11.15 -27.46 -0.61
C CYS A 74 -10.39 -27.65 0.72
N CYS A 75 -9.08 -27.89 0.67
CA CYS A 75 -8.24 -28.12 1.84
C CYS A 75 -6.76 -27.87 1.51
N TYR A 76 -5.96 -27.62 2.55
CA TYR A 76 -4.51 -27.66 2.46
C TYR A 76 -4.00 -29.11 2.42
N PRO A 77 -2.90 -29.40 1.69
CA PRO A 77 -2.05 -30.55 1.99
C PRO A 77 -1.50 -30.48 3.42
N THR A 78 -0.89 -31.55 3.91
CA THR A 78 -0.32 -31.60 5.27
C THR A 78 0.68 -30.47 5.50
N ILE A 79 0.41 -29.59 6.47
CA ILE A 79 1.28 -28.46 6.82
C ILE A 79 2.32 -28.89 7.84
N PHE A 80 3.58 -29.00 7.40
CA PHE A 80 4.67 -29.58 8.20
C PHE A 80 4.91 -28.88 9.54
N LEU A 81 4.79 -27.56 9.58
CA LEU A 81 5.06 -26.76 10.77
C LEU A 81 4.19 -27.20 11.98
N LEU A 82 2.93 -27.57 11.74
CA LEU A 82 2.01 -27.88 12.85
C LEU A 82 2.45 -29.09 13.67
N ASP A 83 3.13 -30.05 13.04
CA ASP A 83 3.56 -31.29 13.68
C ASP A 83 5.03 -31.24 14.16
N ASN A 84 5.80 -30.25 13.72
CA ASN A 84 7.26 -30.24 13.86
C ASN A 84 7.85 -28.92 14.39
N ALA A 85 7.00 -27.97 14.79
CA ALA A 85 7.42 -26.70 15.37
C ALA A 85 8.33 -26.90 16.59
N ARG A 86 9.46 -26.17 16.63
CA ARG A 86 10.41 -26.23 17.75
C ARG A 86 10.27 -25.05 18.70
N TYR A 87 10.36 -23.83 18.16
CA TYR A 87 10.32 -22.59 18.97
C TYR A 87 9.18 -21.63 18.57
N PHE A 88 8.26 -22.07 17.70
CA PHE A 88 7.11 -21.26 17.34
C PHE A 88 6.16 -21.08 18.56
N PRO A 89 5.68 -19.85 18.82
CA PRO A 89 4.75 -19.60 19.91
C PRO A 89 3.41 -20.34 19.72
N GLU A 90 2.86 -20.91 20.79
CA GLU A 90 1.61 -21.69 20.74
C GLU A 90 0.43 -20.88 20.19
N ASN A 91 0.34 -19.59 20.51
CA ASN A 91 -0.73 -18.73 19.98
C ASN A 91 -0.65 -18.58 18.45
N VAL A 92 0.55 -18.63 17.87
CA VAL A 92 0.75 -18.60 16.41
C VAL A 92 0.36 -19.96 15.81
N LEU A 93 0.76 -21.07 16.42
CA LEU A 93 0.37 -22.42 15.99
C LEU A 93 -1.15 -22.61 16.03
N GLN A 94 -1.81 -22.11 17.07
CA GLN A 94 -3.26 -22.14 17.19
C GLN A 94 -3.95 -21.30 16.09
N ALA A 95 -3.43 -20.10 15.81
CA ALA A 95 -3.93 -19.26 14.73
C ALA A 95 -3.77 -19.94 13.35
N LEU A 96 -2.65 -20.62 13.12
CA LEU A 96 -2.41 -21.40 11.91
C LEU A 96 -3.41 -22.56 11.77
N LYS A 97 -3.67 -23.32 12.85
CA LYS A 97 -4.68 -24.40 12.85
C LYS A 97 -6.08 -23.87 12.48
N ILE A 98 -6.50 -22.77 13.13
CA ILE A 98 -7.79 -22.13 12.85
C ILE A 98 -7.90 -21.71 11.39
N GLU A 99 -6.84 -21.14 10.82
CA GLU A 99 -6.84 -20.71 9.41
C GLU A 99 -6.85 -21.90 8.45
N ILE A 100 -6.13 -22.98 8.75
CA ILE A 100 -6.13 -24.21 7.92
C ILE A 100 -7.52 -24.86 7.89
N ASP A 101 -8.22 -24.88 9.02
CA ASP A 101 -9.56 -25.44 9.15
C ASP A 101 -10.66 -24.50 8.58
N ARG A 102 -10.31 -23.24 8.31
CA ARG A 102 -11.25 -22.26 7.76
C ARG A 102 -11.65 -22.65 6.33
N PRO A 103 -12.96 -22.68 6.03
CA PRO A 103 -13.42 -22.93 4.67
C PRO A 103 -12.79 -21.95 3.67
N GLN A 104 -12.37 -22.47 2.51
CA GLN A 104 -11.80 -21.69 1.41
C GLN A 104 -10.47 -20.96 1.73
N SER A 105 -9.75 -21.36 2.79
CA SER A 105 -8.43 -20.78 3.10
C SER A 105 -7.32 -21.25 2.16
N CYS A 106 -7.37 -22.52 1.74
CA CYS A 106 -6.42 -23.04 0.77
C CYS A 106 -6.70 -22.52 -0.64
N HIS A 107 -5.65 -22.16 -1.37
CA HIS A 107 -5.75 -21.70 -2.74
C HIS A 107 -4.48 -22.01 -3.53
N VAL A 108 -4.61 -22.05 -4.85
CA VAL A 108 -3.51 -22.22 -5.79
C VAL A 108 -3.34 -20.98 -6.66
N VAL A 109 -2.09 -20.71 -7.03
CA VAL A 109 -1.70 -19.63 -7.95
C VAL A 109 -1.04 -20.22 -9.18
N SER A 110 -1.15 -19.56 -10.34
CA SER A 110 -0.45 -20.01 -11.56
C SER A 110 1.05 -19.78 -11.42
N ALA A 111 1.72 -20.75 -10.83
CA ALA A 111 3.15 -20.91 -10.75
C ALA A 111 3.44 -22.39 -10.98
N ALA A 112 4.46 -22.69 -11.79
CA ALA A 112 4.85 -24.04 -12.13
C ALA A 112 6.35 -24.22 -11.90
N ALA A 113 6.76 -25.46 -11.70
CA ALA A 113 8.17 -25.82 -11.71
C ALA A 113 8.83 -25.44 -13.05
N PRO A 114 10.16 -25.17 -13.08
CA PRO A 114 10.90 -24.95 -14.31
C PRO A 114 10.58 -26.05 -15.35
N GLY A 115 10.27 -25.65 -16.59
CA GLY A 115 9.90 -26.58 -17.67
C GLY A 115 8.44 -27.09 -17.66
N ARG A 116 7.61 -26.76 -16.65
CA ARG A 116 6.20 -27.20 -16.55
C ARG A 116 5.17 -26.06 -16.67
N ARG A 117 5.57 -24.91 -17.22
CA ARG A 117 4.70 -23.71 -17.36
C ARG A 117 3.39 -24.04 -18.07
N GLY A 118 2.29 -23.52 -17.52
CA GLY A 118 0.93 -23.67 -18.06
C GLY A 118 0.26 -25.03 -17.84
N ARG A 119 0.93 -25.96 -17.15
CA ARG A 119 0.42 -27.32 -16.86
C ARG A 119 0.18 -27.60 -15.37
N GLN A 120 0.55 -26.65 -14.51
CA GLN A 120 0.49 -26.78 -13.07
C GLN A 120 0.12 -25.44 -12.42
N LYS A 121 -0.53 -25.52 -11.26
CA LYS A 121 -0.65 -24.43 -10.30
C LYS A 121 0.00 -24.83 -8.98
N ARG A 122 0.60 -23.89 -8.27
CA ARG A 122 1.28 -24.13 -6.99
C ARG A 122 0.33 -23.84 -5.83
N ILE A 123 0.34 -24.67 -4.80
CA ILE A 123 -0.32 -24.36 -3.53
C ILE A 123 0.31 -23.09 -2.95
N SER A 124 -0.54 -22.16 -2.52
CA SER A 124 -0.13 -20.91 -1.90
C SER A 124 -0.41 -20.95 -0.41
N THR A 125 0.62 -20.63 0.37
CA THR A 125 0.54 -20.51 1.82
C THR A 125 0.45 -19.07 2.29
N ALA A 126 0.05 -18.14 1.41
CA ALA A 126 0.04 -16.71 1.70
C ALA A 126 -0.74 -16.33 2.97
N PHE A 127 -1.86 -17.01 3.28
CA PHE A 127 -2.59 -16.77 4.53
C PHE A 127 -1.83 -17.24 5.76
N LEU A 128 -1.22 -18.42 5.71
CA LEU A 128 -0.37 -18.94 6.78
C LEU A 128 0.86 -18.06 7.01
N GLU A 129 1.50 -17.63 5.92
CA GLU A 129 2.59 -16.67 5.96
C GLU A 129 2.17 -15.36 6.62
N ASN A 130 1.00 -14.83 6.28
CA ASN A 130 0.50 -13.59 6.84
C ASN A 130 0.26 -13.69 8.35
N ILE A 131 -0.17 -14.85 8.86
CA ILE A 131 -0.31 -15.09 10.30
C ILE A 131 1.06 -15.00 10.97
N VAL A 132 2.07 -15.69 10.43
CA VAL A 132 3.44 -15.63 10.97
C VAL A 132 4.00 -14.21 10.90
N MET A 133 3.89 -13.54 9.74
CA MET A 133 4.40 -12.18 9.54
C MET A 133 3.76 -11.16 10.48
N LYS A 134 2.47 -11.32 10.83
CA LYS A 134 1.76 -10.44 11.78
C LYS A 134 2.12 -10.72 13.24
N SER A 135 2.73 -11.87 13.53
CA SER A 135 3.13 -12.25 14.89
C SER A 135 4.56 -11.84 15.26
N LEU A 136 5.29 -11.25 14.31
CA LEU A 136 6.69 -10.87 14.52
C LEU A 136 6.81 -9.76 15.57
N ASN A 137 7.77 -9.93 16.49
CA ASN A 137 8.19 -8.85 17.37
C ASN A 137 9.10 -7.84 16.64
N THR A 138 9.42 -6.73 17.29
CA THR A 138 10.24 -5.65 16.72
C THR A 138 11.61 -6.14 16.21
N VAL A 139 12.31 -6.99 16.97
CA VAL A 139 13.65 -7.49 16.58
C VAL A 139 13.54 -8.45 15.39
N GLN A 140 12.52 -9.31 15.35
CA GLN A 140 12.24 -10.20 14.22
C GLN A 140 11.90 -9.40 12.95
N CYS A 141 11.16 -8.30 13.09
CA CYS A 141 10.92 -7.36 11.99
C CYS A 141 12.22 -6.71 11.50
N TRP A 142 13.07 -6.23 12.41
CA TRP A 142 14.39 -5.68 12.04
C TRP A 142 15.25 -6.71 11.32
N PHE A 143 15.26 -7.95 11.79
CA PHE A 143 15.94 -9.06 11.12
C PHE A 143 15.42 -9.26 9.70
N PHE A 144 14.11 -9.37 9.51
CA PHE A 144 13.51 -9.59 8.18
C PHE A 144 13.81 -8.45 7.21
N VAL A 145 13.62 -7.19 7.64
CA VAL A 145 13.85 -6.01 6.81
C VAL A 145 15.33 -5.89 6.42
N THR A 146 16.23 -6.11 7.38
CA THR A 146 17.68 -6.07 7.14
C THR A 146 18.12 -7.20 6.22
N LEU A 147 17.64 -8.43 6.43
CA LEU A 147 17.94 -9.57 5.57
C LEU A 147 17.41 -9.33 4.14
N LYS A 148 16.20 -8.77 4.00
CA LYS A 148 15.62 -8.40 2.70
C LYS A 148 16.50 -7.37 1.99
N TYR A 149 16.98 -6.35 2.69
CA TYR A 149 17.92 -5.37 2.13
C TYR A 149 19.22 -6.03 1.66
N ILE A 150 19.84 -6.85 2.52
CA ILE A 150 21.10 -7.54 2.19
C ILE A 150 20.92 -8.39 0.93
N VAL A 151 19.87 -9.21 0.86
CA VAL A 151 19.63 -10.08 -0.30
C VAL A 151 19.29 -9.27 -1.55
N LYS A 152 18.40 -8.27 -1.46
CA LYS A 152 17.95 -7.50 -2.63
C LYS A 152 19.04 -6.55 -3.15
N HIS A 153 19.75 -5.87 -2.27
CA HIS A 153 20.70 -4.82 -2.64
C HIS A 153 22.15 -5.27 -2.56
N ALA A 154 22.60 -5.84 -1.44
CA ALA A 154 24.02 -6.16 -1.28
C ALA A 154 24.45 -7.38 -2.12
N ILE A 155 23.60 -8.41 -2.25
CA ILE A 155 23.92 -9.65 -2.99
C ILE A 155 23.47 -9.59 -4.46
N CYS A 156 22.23 -9.20 -4.73
CA CYS A 156 21.68 -9.23 -6.09
C CYS A 156 22.16 -8.05 -6.96
N THR A 157 22.35 -6.85 -6.41
CA THR A 157 22.83 -5.70 -7.21
C THR A 157 24.31 -5.84 -7.56
N SER A 158 25.14 -6.44 -6.70
CA SER A 158 26.58 -6.63 -6.96
C SER A 158 26.88 -7.63 -8.09
N THR A 159 25.94 -8.52 -8.41
CA THR A 159 26.13 -9.58 -9.41
C THR A 159 25.47 -9.27 -10.75
N SER A 160 24.63 -8.24 -10.84
CA SER A 160 23.69 -8.05 -11.95
C SER A 160 22.80 -9.29 -12.23
N THR A 161 22.75 -10.25 -11.30
CA THR A 161 21.99 -11.50 -11.42
C THR A 161 20.90 -11.55 -10.35
N PHE A 162 19.68 -11.25 -10.75
CA PHE A 162 18.50 -11.26 -9.87
C PHE A 162 17.95 -12.67 -9.68
N GLY A 163 18.76 -13.60 -9.15
CA GLY A 163 18.37 -15.00 -8.98
C GLY A 163 17.46 -15.28 -7.79
N LEU A 164 17.59 -14.50 -6.71
CA LEU A 164 16.81 -14.65 -5.49
C LEU A 164 15.54 -13.78 -5.53
N LYS A 165 14.45 -14.34 -5.01
CA LYS A 165 13.16 -13.67 -4.79
C LYS A 165 12.93 -13.38 -3.30
N THR A 166 12.10 -12.39 -2.97
CA THR A 166 11.64 -12.08 -1.60
C THR A 166 11.14 -13.31 -0.84
N TYR A 167 10.58 -14.30 -1.54
CA TYR A 167 10.12 -15.53 -0.91
C TYR A 167 11.24 -16.34 -0.24
N HIS A 168 12.46 -16.36 -0.80
CA HIS A 168 13.61 -17.02 -0.16
C HIS A 168 13.97 -16.33 1.17
N VAL A 169 13.87 -15.00 1.22
CA VAL A 169 14.10 -14.21 2.44
C VAL A 169 13.05 -14.55 3.51
N LYS A 170 11.77 -14.67 3.12
CA LYS A 170 10.71 -15.12 4.03
C LYS A 170 10.97 -16.55 4.54
N THR A 171 11.39 -17.47 3.69
CA THR A 171 11.73 -18.84 4.09
C THR A 171 12.90 -18.87 5.08
N LEU A 172 13.95 -18.09 4.86
CA LEU A 172 15.06 -17.94 5.82
C LEU A 172 14.59 -17.35 7.16
N LEU A 173 13.72 -16.34 7.13
CA LEU A 173 13.09 -15.82 8.35
C LEU A 173 12.33 -16.93 9.09
N PHE A 174 11.47 -17.68 8.41
CA PHE A 174 10.67 -18.71 9.07
C PHE A 174 11.53 -19.85 9.64
N GLN A 175 12.60 -20.24 8.93
CA GLN A 175 13.60 -21.17 9.44
C GLN A 175 14.31 -20.61 10.68
N ALA A 176 14.67 -19.33 10.67
CA ALA A 176 15.29 -18.68 11.83
C ALA A 176 14.33 -18.62 13.03
N LEU A 177 13.04 -18.34 12.81
CA LEU A 177 12.00 -18.35 13.84
C LEU A 177 11.85 -19.74 14.46
N ASP A 178 11.84 -20.80 13.65
CA ASP A 178 11.73 -22.17 14.15
C ASP A 178 13.01 -22.65 14.85
N ALA A 179 14.18 -22.15 14.45
CA ALA A 179 15.47 -22.62 14.97
C ALA A 179 16.03 -21.80 16.14
N THR A 180 15.41 -20.67 16.50
CA THR A 180 15.96 -19.72 17.49
C THR A 180 15.03 -19.60 18.69
N PRO A 181 15.52 -19.88 19.93
CA PRO A 181 14.74 -19.69 21.13
C PRO A 181 14.22 -18.24 21.29
N PRO A 182 13.02 -18.02 21.86
CA PRO A 182 12.42 -16.69 22.02
C PRO A 182 13.34 -15.66 22.70
N GLU A 183 14.08 -16.08 23.73
CA GLU A 183 15.00 -15.27 24.51
C GLU A 183 16.19 -14.75 23.69
N CYS A 184 16.52 -15.39 22.58
CA CYS A 184 17.62 -14.99 21.71
C CYS A 184 17.24 -13.85 20.76
N TRP A 185 15.95 -13.50 20.62
CA TRP A 185 15.49 -12.39 19.77
C TRP A 185 15.68 -11.02 20.44
N GLN A 186 16.93 -10.70 20.78
CA GLN A 186 17.36 -9.43 21.35
C GLN A 186 18.14 -8.60 20.32
N LYS A 187 18.17 -7.27 20.50
CA LYS A 187 18.85 -6.34 19.58
C LYS A 187 20.34 -6.67 19.41
N GLU A 188 21.00 -7.13 20.47
CA GLU A 188 22.42 -7.52 20.49
C GLU A 188 22.67 -8.76 19.61
N ASN A 189 21.66 -9.62 19.46
CA ASN A 189 21.75 -10.85 18.71
C ASN A 189 21.36 -10.68 17.23
N LEU A 190 20.96 -9.48 16.80
CA LEU A 190 20.54 -9.25 15.41
C LEU A 190 21.64 -9.61 14.40
N ARG A 191 22.87 -9.15 14.63
CA ARG A 191 24.03 -9.46 13.77
C ARG A 191 24.35 -10.96 13.71
N PRO A 192 24.54 -11.70 14.82
CA PRO A 192 24.84 -13.12 14.74
C PRO A 192 23.70 -13.94 14.11
N LEU A 193 22.43 -13.56 14.33
CA LEU A 193 21.30 -14.20 13.65
C LEU A 193 21.37 -14.00 12.13
N LEU A 194 21.63 -12.76 11.67
CA LEU A 194 21.77 -12.46 10.23
C LEU A 194 22.92 -13.27 9.62
N LEU A 195 24.07 -13.32 10.30
CA LEU A 195 25.23 -14.08 9.86
C LEU A 195 24.92 -15.58 9.70
N LYS A 196 24.20 -16.17 10.66
CA LYS A 196 23.78 -17.57 10.61
C LYS A 196 22.91 -17.85 9.37
N SER A 197 21.85 -17.08 9.16
CA SER A 197 20.96 -17.28 8.01
C SER A 197 21.64 -17.00 6.66
N LEU A 198 22.56 -16.05 6.59
CA LEU A 198 23.37 -15.83 5.38
C LEU A 198 24.31 -17.00 5.10
N THR A 199 24.91 -17.60 6.13
CA THR A 199 25.79 -18.77 6.00
C THR A 199 25.00 -20.01 5.55
N GLU A 200 23.77 -20.18 6.06
CA GLU A 200 22.85 -21.23 5.62
C GLU A 200 22.46 -21.04 4.14
N LEU A 201 22.15 -19.81 3.73
CA LEU A 201 21.89 -19.47 2.33
C LEU A 201 23.10 -19.75 1.43
N GLU A 202 24.29 -19.33 1.85
CA GLU A 202 25.55 -19.57 1.13
C GLU A 202 25.79 -21.08 0.93
N SER A 203 25.60 -21.87 2.00
CA SER A 203 25.76 -23.32 1.96
C SER A 203 24.76 -23.96 1.00
N ALA A 204 23.49 -23.53 1.03
CA ALA A 204 22.46 -24.00 0.10
C ALA A 204 22.82 -23.66 -1.36
N LEU A 205 23.31 -22.44 -1.63
CA LEU A 205 23.73 -22.02 -2.97
C LEU A 205 24.92 -22.83 -3.49
N LYS A 206 25.91 -23.12 -2.64
CA LYS A 206 27.08 -23.94 -2.98
C LYS A 206 26.71 -25.40 -3.26
N ALA A 207 25.62 -25.89 -2.69
CA ALA A 207 25.14 -27.26 -2.91
C ALA A 207 24.33 -27.44 -4.22
N VAL A 208 23.90 -26.35 -4.86
CA VAL A 208 23.15 -26.40 -6.13
C VAL A 208 24.04 -26.97 -7.24
N GLN A 209 23.58 -28.04 -7.89
CA GLN A 209 24.30 -28.67 -8.98
C GLN A 209 24.26 -27.81 -10.26
N PRO A 210 25.29 -27.84 -11.11
CA PRO A 210 25.29 -27.13 -12.39
C PRO A 210 24.06 -27.48 -13.24
N GLY A 211 23.29 -26.47 -13.64
CA GLY A 211 22.06 -26.63 -14.42
C GLY A 211 20.79 -26.89 -13.61
N ASP A 212 20.89 -27.11 -12.30
CA ASP A 212 19.74 -27.15 -11.40
C ASP A 212 19.38 -25.73 -10.93
N LEU A 213 18.09 -25.53 -10.63
CA LEU A 213 17.55 -24.29 -10.07
C LEU A 213 16.98 -24.50 -8.66
N LYS A 214 16.86 -25.74 -8.17
CA LYS A 214 16.38 -26.06 -6.83
C LYS A 214 17.38 -25.56 -5.78
N LEU A 215 16.93 -24.65 -4.92
CA LEU A 215 17.78 -24.04 -3.89
C LEU A 215 17.48 -24.59 -2.49
N MET A 216 16.22 -24.54 -2.06
CA MET A 216 15.83 -24.88 -0.70
C MET A 216 14.39 -25.38 -0.66
N LYS A 217 14.01 -26.05 0.44
CA LYS A 217 12.66 -26.56 0.66
C LYS A 217 11.70 -25.44 1.04
N HIS A 218 10.44 -25.60 0.66
CA HIS A 218 9.37 -24.70 1.10
C HIS A 218 9.05 -24.93 2.57
N PHE A 219 8.89 -23.84 3.33
CA PHE A 219 8.80 -23.90 4.79
C PHE A 219 7.59 -24.70 5.27
N PHE A 220 6.39 -24.39 4.77
CA PHE A 220 5.15 -25.07 5.16
C PHE A 220 4.92 -26.42 4.46
N LEU A 221 5.58 -26.65 3.32
CA LEU A 221 5.36 -27.78 2.41
C LEU A 221 6.73 -28.34 1.94
N PRO A 222 7.51 -29.01 2.81
CA PRO A 222 8.91 -29.34 2.55
C PRO A 222 9.17 -30.25 1.35
N GLU A 223 8.15 -30.92 0.83
CA GLU A 223 8.18 -31.65 -0.43
C GLU A 223 8.33 -30.72 -1.64
N ALA A 224 7.88 -29.47 -1.53
CA ALA A 224 8.03 -28.47 -2.58
C ALA A 224 9.39 -27.77 -2.50
N ALA A 225 9.99 -27.53 -3.67
CA ALA A 225 11.24 -26.78 -3.78
C ALA A 225 11.01 -25.30 -4.12
N LEU A 226 11.87 -24.45 -3.57
CA LEU A 226 12.07 -23.07 -4.02
C LEU A 226 13.17 -23.07 -5.09
N TYR A 227 12.89 -22.34 -6.16
CA TYR A 227 13.75 -22.26 -7.32
C TYR A 227 14.33 -20.87 -7.47
N LEU A 228 15.60 -20.82 -7.88
CA LEU A 228 16.23 -19.63 -8.41
C LEU A 228 15.50 -19.15 -9.69
N LYS A 229 15.61 -17.86 -10.03
CA LYS A 229 15.11 -17.37 -11.32
C LYS A 229 15.85 -18.04 -12.48
N GLU A 230 15.12 -18.32 -13.56
CA GLU A 230 15.72 -18.76 -14.83
C GLU A 230 16.81 -17.76 -15.24
N SER A 231 17.90 -18.24 -15.85
CA SER A 231 19.13 -17.50 -16.21
C SER A 231 20.07 -17.07 -15.07
N SER A 232 19.75 -17.37 -13.81
CA SER A 232 20.66 -17.08 -12.70
C SER A 232 21.78 -18.12 -12.53
N CYS A 233 22.90 -17.70 -11.96
CA CYS A 233 24.04 -18.55 -11.67
C CYS A 233 24.20 -18.71 -10.14
N ALA A 234 23.89 -19.89 -9.61
CA ALA A 234 23.98 -20.17 -8.18
C ALA A 234 25.39 -19.90 -7.61
N ALA A 235 26.44 -20.26 -8.35
CA ALA A 235 27.83 -20.03 -7.96
C ALA A 235 28.18 -18.53 -7.82
N SER A 236 27.71 -17.69 -8.74
CA SER A 236 27.91 -16.23 -8.68
C SER A 236 27.22 -15.61 -7.46
N ILE A 237 25.99 -16.07 -7.18
CA ILE A 237 25.23 -15.63 -6.00
C ILE A 237 25.92 -16.11 -4.72
N ALA A 238 26.44 -17.33 -4.68
CA ALA A 238 27.20 -17.85 -3.55
C ALA A 238 28.46 -17.01 -3.27
N GLU A 239 29.21 -16.66 -4.31
CA GLU A 239 30.42 -15.82 -4.17
C GLU A 239 30.07 -14.43 -3.61
N SER A 240 29.00 -13.82 -4.10
CA SER A 240 28.56 -12.51 -3.57
C SER A 240 28.00 -12.60 -2.16
N THR A 241 27.32 -13.69 -1.83
CA THR A 241 26.90 -13.99 -0.45
C THR A 241 28.13 -14.12 0.47
N THR A 242 29.19 -14.80 0.01
CA THR A 242 30.48 -14.92 0.74
C THR A 242 31.10 -13.54 0.99
N LYS A 243 31.15 -12.68 -0.03
CA LYS A 243 31.68 -11.31 0.10
C LYS A 243 30.89 -10.49 1.11
N VAL A 244 29.56 -10.58 1.07
CA VAL A 244 28.66 -9.91 2.01
C VAL A 244 28.86 -10.43 3.44
N ILE A 245 28.98 -11.74 3.63
CA ILE A 245 29.29 -12.35 4.94
C ILE A 245 30.59 -11.77 5.51
N ASN A 246 31.65 -11.72 4.71
CA ASN A 246 32.96 -11.22 5.12
C ASN A 246 32.99 -9.70 5.37
N SER A 247 32.00 -8.95 4.89
CA SER A 247 31.91 -7.50 5.02
C SER A 247 30.61 -7.03 5.68
N LEU A 248 29.97 -7.90 6.45
CA LEU A 248 28.61 -7.68 6.98
C LEU A 248 28.48 -6.35 7.72
N ASP A 249 29.44 -6.01 8.58
CA ASP A 249 29.41 -4.76 9.35
C ASP A 249 29.41 -3.51 8.46
N LYS A 250 30.11 -3.56 7.32
CA LYS A 250 30.11 -2.47 6.33
C LYS A 250 28.73 -2.34 5.68
N VAL A 251 28.14 -3.46 5.26
CA VAL A 251 26.80 -3.48 4.64
C VAL A 251 25.72 -3.00 5.61
N LEU A 252 25.81 -3.38 6.88
CA LEU A 252 24.89 -2.90 7.92
C LEU A 252 25.01 -1.39 8.15
N ASN A 253 26.23 -0.85 8.15
CA ASN A 253 26.46 0.60 8.25
C ASN A 253 25.92 1.35 7.02
N GLU A 254 26.11 0.82 5.81
CA GLU A 254 25.55 1.38 4.58
C GLU A 254 24.01 1.40 4.63
N PHE A 255 23.39 0.31 5.11
CA PHE A 255 21.95 0.26 5.34
C PHE A 255 21.49 1.31 6.34
N ALA A 256 22.16 1.43 7.49
CA ALA A 256 21.82 2.40 8.53
C ALA A 256 21.87 3.84 8.02
N LEU A 257 22.83 4.19 7.16
CA LEU A 257 22.92 5.51 6.53
C LEU A 257 21.79 5.80 5.53
N MET A 258 21.13 4.77 5.00
CA MET A 258 19.96 4.92 4.13
C MET A 258 18.65 5.11 4.92
N LEU A 259 18.63 4.73 6.20
CA LEU A 259 17.45 4.89 7.04
C LEU A 259 17.28 6.36 7.39
N ARG A 260 16.04 6.86 7.31
CA ARG A 260 15.70 8.19 7.82
C ARG A 260 15.74 8.12 9.35
N PRO A 261 16.64 8.85 10.04
CA PRO A 261 16.62 8.91 11.49
C PRO A 261 15.29 9.53 11.92
N GLN A 262 14.64 8.93 12.90
CA GLN A 262 13.52 9.56 13.58
C GLN A 262 14.09 10.72 14.41
N VAL A 263 13.84 11.96 13.99
CA VAL A 263 14.32 13.15 14.69
C VAL A 263 13.23 13.60 15.69
N GLY A 264 13.51 13.46 16.99
CA GLY A 264 12.57 13.86 18.04
C GLY A 264 11.22 13.13 17.95
N ASP A 265 10.14 13.88 18.10
CA ASP A 265 8.74 13.40 18.07
C ASP A 265 8.15 13.34 16.63
N GLU A 266 8.99 13.29 15.58
CA GLU A 266 8.53 13.19 14.20
C GLU A 266 7.51 12.04 14.02
N LYS A 267 6.30 12.41 13.59
CA LYS A 267 5.16 11.50 13.44
C LYS A 267 5.28 10.72 12.14
N ILE A 268 5.10 9.40 12.18
CA ILE A 268 4.96 8.59 10.97
C ILE A 268 3.52 8.73 10.48
N ILE A 269 3.34 9.41 9.35
CA ILE A 269 2.04 9.54 8.69
C ILE A 269 1.82 8.31 7.81
N TYR A 270 0.77 7.54 8.09
CA TYR A 270 0.39 6.38 7.31
C TYR A 270 -1.09 6.47 6.93
N ASN A 271 -1.39 6.51 5.64
CA ASN A 271 -2.76 6.46 5.14
C ASN A 271 -3.02 5.07 4.53
N PRO A 272 -3.61 4.12 5.28
CA PRO A 272 -3.80 2.76 4.78
C PRO A 272 -4.62 2.73 3.49
N LEU A 273 -5.61 3.62 3.32
CA LEU A 273 -6.52 3.54 2.16
C LEU A 273 -5.89 3.97 0.85
N LEU A 274 -4.80 4.76 0.86
CA LEU A 274 -4.00 5.00 -0.34
C LEU A 274 -3.46 3.69 -0.92
N HIS A 275 -3.16 2.70 -0.07
CA HIS A 275 -2.61 1.41 -0.47
C HIS A 275 -3.71 0.38 -0.81
N PHE A 276 -4.87 0.44 -0.15
CA PHE A 276 -5.90 -0.60 -0.23
C PHE A 276 -7.03 -0.34 -1.27
N SER A 277 -7.28 0.91 -1.71
CA SER A 277 -8.57 1.22 -2.35
C SER A 277 -8.81 0.58 -3.72
N LEU A 278 -7.80 0.32 -4.55
CA LEU A 278 -8.02 -0.24 -5.89
C LEU A 278 -8.34 -1.74 -5.90
N SER A 279 -7.95 -2.48 -4.86
CA SER A 279 -8.37 -3.87 -4.68
C SER A 279 -9.88 -3.95 -4.49
N PHE A 280 -10.46 -2.97 -3.77
CA PHE A 280 -11.90 -2.82 -3.60
C PHE A 280 -12.59 -2.22 -4.83
N CYS A 281 -11.96 -1.30 -5.55
CA CYS A 281 -12.57 -0.76 -6.78
C CYS A 281 -12.70 -1.78 -7.92
N ARG A 282 -11.96 -2.90 -7.90
CA ARG A 282 -12.24 -4.05 -8.79
C ARG A 282 -13.38 -4.95 -8.29
N LEU A 283 -13.73 -4.85 -7.00
CA LEU A 283 -14.90 -5.53 -6.42
C LEU A 283 -16.21 -4.79 -6.72
N ASN A 284 -16.19 -3.71 -7.51
CA ASN A 284 -17.37 -3.17 -8.21
C ASN A 284 -18.02 -4.19 -9.19
N LEU A 285 -17.54 -5.43 -9.25
CA LEU A 285 -18.26 -6.58 -9.81
C LEU A 285 -19.33 -7.17 -8.87
N VAL A 286 -19.38 -6.76 -7.61
CA VAL A 286 -20.51 -7.05 -6.71
C VAL A 286 -21.30 -5.76 -6.61
N LYS A 287 -22.36 -5.66 -7.43
CA LYS A 287 -23.42 -4.70 -7.15
C LYS A 287 -23.82 -4.86 -5.67
N PRO A 288 -24.08 -3.77 -4.93
CA PRO A 288 -24.54 -3.84 -3.53
C PRO A 288 -25.84 -4.67 -3.33
N GLU A 289 -26.46 -5.14 -4.42
CA GLU A 289 -27.62 -6.04 -4.43
C GLU A 289 -27.34 -7.37 -3.69
N ASP A 290 -26.10 -7.87 -3.63
CA ASP A 290 -25.73 -9.04 -2.83
C ASP A 290 -25.19 -8.61 -1.46
N GLY A 291 -26.07 -8.27 -0.52
CA GLY A 291 -25.77 -7.82 0.85
C GLY A 291 -24.93 -8.77 1.74
N THR A 292 -24.34 -9.82 1.18
CA THR A 292 -23.62 -10.89 1.89
C THR A 292 -22.12 -10.61 2.12
N ALA A 293 -21.50 -9.70 1.35
CA ALA A 293 -20.05 -9.48 1.44
C ALA A 293 -19.63 -8.74 2.74
N SER A 294 -20.44 -7.76 3.18
CA SER A 294 -20.16 -6.96 4.37
C SER A 294 -20.37 -7.73 5.68
N GLU A 295 -21.28 -8.71 5.71
CA GLU A 295 -21.63 -9.45 6.93
C GLU A 295 -20.50 -10.38 7.44
N SER A 296 -19.58 -10.78 6.54
CA SER A 296 -18.45 -11.65 6.86
C SER A 296 -17.18 -10.91 7.31
N LEU A 297 -17.16 -9.57 7.21
CA LEU A 297 -16.01 -8.74 7.51
C LEU A 297 -16.01 -8.28 8.97
N PRO A 298 -14.83 -8.10 9.59
CA PRO A 298 -14.74 -7.35 10.85
C PRO A 298 -15.36 -5.96 10.68
N ALA A 299 -16.03 -5.46 11.72
CA ALA A 299 -16.81 -4.21 11.68
C ALA A 299 -16.02 -3.01 11.09
N HIS A 300 -14.73 -2.87 11.40
CA HIS A 300 -13.89 -1.80 10.86
C HIS A 300 -13.64 -1.94 9.35
N SER A 301 -13.42 -3.15 8.86
CA SER A 301 -13.24 -3.43 7.44
C SER A 301 -14.53 -3.18 6.66
N ALA A 302 -15.67 -3.55 7.24
CA ALA A 302 -17.00 -3.26 6.68
C ALA A 302 -17.25 -1.75 6.59
N ALA A 303 -16.94 -0.99 7.66
CA ALA A 303 -17.07 0.46 7.66
C ALA A 303 -16.21 1.14 6.57
N ILE A 304 -14.94 0.74 6.45
CA ILE A 304 -14.03 1.24 5.41
C ILE A 304 -14.53 0.90 4.00
N TYR A 305 -15.03 -0.33 3.81
CA TYR A 305 -15.60 -0.77 2.54
C TYR A 305 -16.82 0.08 2.16
N ASN A 306 -17.78 0.23 3.07
CA ASN A 306 -18.99 1.01 2.84
C ASN A 306 -18.67 2.48 2.54
N ALA A 307 -17.73 3.09 3.26
CA ALA A 307 -17.28 4.44 2.96
C ALA A 307 -16.64 4.55 1.56
N THR A 308 -15.86 3.56 1.13
CA THR A 308 -15.26 3.54 -0.22
C THR A 308 -16.33 3.44 -1.31
N VAL A 309 -17.34 2.59 -1.11
CA VAL A 309 -18.49 2.44 -2.02
C VAL A 309 -19.28 3.75 -2.08
N ALA A 310 -19.61 4.35 -0.92
CA ALA A 310 -20.34 5.60 -0.84
C ALA A 310 -19.60 6.75 -1.53
N VAL A 311 -18.29 6.89 -1.30
CA VAL A 311 -17.46 7.91 -1.96
C VAL A 311 -17.46 7.69 -3.48
N THR A 312 -17.26 6.46 -3.94
CA THR A 312 -17.24 6.13 -5.38
C THR A 312 -18.58 6.47 -6.04
N ARG A 313 -19.70 6.03 -5.44
CA ARG A 313 -21.05 6.28 -5.96
C ARG A 313 -21.41 7.77 -5.94
N CYS A 314 -21.07 8.50 -4.88
CA CYS A 314 -21.25 9.95 -4.84
C CYS A 314 -20.44 10.64 -5.94
N MET A 315 -19.20 10.20 -6.18
CA MET A 315 -18.39 10.74 -7.27
C MET A 315 -19.06 10.48 -8.62
N GLU A 316 -19.50 9.26 -8.93
CA GLU A 316 -20.23 8.92 -10.15
C GLU A 316 -21.44 9.83 -10.37
N ILE A 317 -22.29 9.98 -9.33
CA ILE A 317 -23.45 10.87 -9.37
C ILE A 317 -23.03 12.32 -9.63
N LEU A 318 -21.93 12.79 -9.03
CA LEU A 318 -21.38 14.12 -9.30
C LEU A 318 -20.86 14.30 -10.74
N SER A 319 -20.62 13.22 -11.49
CA SER A 319 -20.25 13.27 -12.91
C SER A 319 -21.39 13.03 -13.91
N THR A 320 -22.56 12.54 -13.50
CA THR A 320 -23.66 12.27 -14.46
C THR A 320 -24.20 13.56 -15.06
N ASP A 321 -24.72 13.47 -16.29
CA ASP A 321 -25.27 14.62 -17.02
C ASP A 321 -26.68 15.01 -16.55
N GLU A 322 -27.02 16.30 -16.65
CA GLU A 322 -28.25 16.87 -16.08
C GLU A 322 -29.55 16.29 -16.65
N SER A 323 -29.50 15.69 -17.83
CA SER A 323 -30.66 15.14 -18.52
C SER A 323 -31.26 13.89 -17.86
N SER A 324 -30.57 13.31 -16.86
CA SER A 324 -30.97 12.08 -16.14
C SER A 324 -31.55 12.31 -14.74
N LYS A 325 -31.68 13.57 -14.29
CA LYS A 325 -31.98 13.96 -12.91
C LYS A 325 -33.31 13.42 -12.38
N THR A 326 -33.24 12.59 -11.34
CA THR A 326 -34.36 12.36 -10.42
C THR A 326 -33.99 12.92 -9.04
N ASP A 327 -34.97 13.42 -8.29
CA ASP A 327 -34.77 13.76 -6.87
C ASP A 327 -34.32 12.53 -6.07
N ASP A 328 -34.58 11.33 -6.59
CA ASP A 328 -34.16 10.05 -6.03
C ASP A 328 -32.64 9.86 -6.06
N GLU A 329 -31.92 10.23 -7.12
CA GLU A 329 -30.45 10.12 -7.17
C GLU A 329 -29.76 11.05 -6.17
N PHE A 330 -30.30 12.26 -5.99
CA PHE A 330 -29.79 13.19 -4.99
C PHE A 330 -30.06 12.68 -3.58
N ALA A 331 -31.27 12.17 -3.32
CA ALA A 331 -31.62 11.56 -2.04
C ALA A 331 -30.75 10.32 -1.75
N GLU A 332 -30.48 9.49 -2.76
CA GLU A 332 -29.56 8.34 -2.70
C GLU A 332 -28.15 8.82 -2.30
N ALA A 333 -27.59 9.79 -3.03
CA ALA A 333 -26.25 10.32 -2.75
C ALA A 333 -26.15 10.88 -1.34
N MET A 334 -27.13 11.69 -0.91
CA MET A 334 -27.16 12.25 0.44
C MET A 334 -27.24 11.13 1.50
N ALA A 335 -28.08 10.12 1.30
CA ALA A 335 -28.17 8.97 2.20
C ALA A 335 -26.86 8.16 2.26
N LEU A 336 -26.17 8.00 1.13
CA LEU A 336 -24.87 7.34 1.07
C LEU A 336 -23.82 8.09 1.90
N THR A 337 -23.83 9.43 1.91
CA THR A 337 -22.90 10.20 2.74
C THR A 337 -23.08 9.95 4.24
N GLU A 338 -24.29 9.56 4.69
CA GLU A 338 -24.54 9.20 6.09
C GLU A 338 -23.92 7.86 6.48
N THR A 339 -23.60 7.00 5.52
CA THR A 339 -22.88 5.73 5.76
C THR A 339 -21.37 5.93 5.99
N ILE A 340 -20.86 7.12 5.67
CA ILE A 340 -19.46 7.50 5.91
C ILE A 340 -19.34 7.91 7.39
N GLY A 341 -18.65 7.08 8.18
CA GLY A 341 -18.44 7.35 9.61
C GLY A 341 -17.46 8.50 9.88
N ASP A 342 -17.36 8.89 11.15
CA ASP A 342 -16.50 9.99 11.62
C ASP A 342 -15.02 9.82 11.26
N PHE A 343 -14.62 8.58 10.97
CA PHE A 343 -13.27 8.27 10.51
C PHE A 343 -12.88 8.88 9.17
N ALA A 344 -13.87 9.30 8.39
CA ALA A 344 -13.71 9.99 7.11
C ALA A 344 -14.65 11.19 7.01
N ILE A 345 -14.86 11.91 8.11
CA ILE A 345 -15.80 13.03 8.20
C ILE A 345 -15.54 14.12 7.16
N ALA A 346 -14.27 14.37 6.79
CA ALA A 346 -13.94 15.31 5.71
C ALA A 346 -14.54 14.88 4.37
N ALA A 347 -14.50 13.57 4.06
CA ALA A 347 -15.10 13.03 2.86
C ALA A 347 -16.62 13.19 2.88
N LYS A 348 -17.26 12.84 3.99
CA LYS A 348 -18.70 13.04 4.20
C LYS A 348 -19.13 14.48 3.90
N VAL A 349 -18.50 15.44 4.59
CA VAL A 349 -18.87 16.85 4.48
C VAL A 349 -18.60 17.40 3.09
N CYS A 350 -17.41 17.17 2.52
CA CYS A 350 -17.08 17.67 1.20
C CYS A 350 -18.01 17.10 0.10
N LEU A 351 -18.38 15.82 0.18
CA LEU A 351 -19.34 15.24 -0.76
C LEU A 351 -20.72 15.89 -0.63
N ARG A 352 -21.23 16.07 0.59
CA ARG A 352 -22.49 16.79 0.85
C ARG A 352 -22.45 18.21 0.28
N VAL A 353 -21.35 18.94 0.52
CA VAL A 353 -21.12 20.29 -0.02
C VAL A 353 -21.18 20.27 -1.55
N LEU A 354 -20.44 19.39 -2.22
CA LEU A 354 -20.46 19.27 -3.69
C LEU A 354 -21.85 18.91 -4.24
N LEU A 355 -22.58 18.02 -3.56
CA LEU A 355 -23.95 17.63 -3.94
C LEU A 355 -24.93 18.81 -3.81
N LEU A 356 -24.84 19.59 -2.73
CA LEU A 356 -25.66 20.80 -2.52
C LEU A 356 -25.36 21.86 -3.59
N LEU A 357 -24.08 22.06 -3.91
CA LEU A 357 -23.64 22.98 -4.96
C LEU A 357 -24.17 22.57 -6.34
N ARG A 358 -24.18 21.27 -6.65
CA ARG A 358 -24.79 20.71 -7.86
C ARG A 358 -26.31 20.97 -7.93
N ARG A 359 -26.99 21.18 -6.79
CA ARG A 359 -28.41 21.61 -6.71
C ARG A 359 -28.59 23.12 -6.60
N SER A 360 -27.54 23.91 -6.84
CA SER A 360 -27.53 25.37 -6.65
C SER A 360 -27.85 25.84 -5.23
N GLN A 361 -27.73 24.95 -4.23
CA GLN A 361 -28.01 25.26 -2.82
C GLN A 361 -26.75 25.80 -2.12
N ARG A 362 -26.25 26.95 -2.59
CA ARG A 362 -24.97 27.51 -2.14
C ARG A 362 -24.97 27.88 -0.65
N ASP A 363 -26.08 28.36 -0.11
CA ASP A 363 -26.16 28.75 1.31
C ASP A 363 -26.11 27.53 2.23
N ASN A 364 -26.85 26.46 1.91
CA ASN A 364 -26.78 25.18 2.63
C ASN A 364 -25.36 24.60 2.58
N ALA A 365 -24.70 24.68 1.41
CA ALA A 365 -23.32 24.21 1.25
C ALA A 365 -22.34 25.01 2.13
N ARG A 366 -22.54 26.32 2.28
CA ARG A 366 -21.74 27.18 3.16
C ARG A 366 -21.96 26.85 4.63
N GLU A 367 -23.21 26.66 5.04
CA GLU A 367 -23.56 26.32 6.42
C GLU A 367 -22.97 24.97 6.84
N GLU A 368 -23.13 23.95 6.00
CA GLU A 368 -22.57 22.61 6.21
C GLU A 368 -21.03 22.67 6.38
N LEU A 369 -20.34 23.39 5.49
CA LEU A 369 -18.89 23.53 5.55
C LEU A 369 -18.44 24.34 6.76
N LEU A 370 -19.11 25.46 7.07
CA LEU A 370 -18.78 26.29 8.23
C LEU A 370 -18.93 25.50 9.53
N HIS A 371 -20.06 24.80 9.69
CA HIS A 371 -20.32 23.97 10.87
C HIS A 371 -19.20 22.93 11.07
N PHE A 372 -18.80 22.25 10.00
CA PHE A 372 -17.69 21.30 10.05
C PHE A 372 -16.38 21.93 10.52
N LEU A 373 -16.02 23.09 9.98
CA LEU A 373 -14.75 23.77 10.30
C LEU A 373 -14.75 24.35 11.73
N THR A 374 -15.91 24.77 12.25
CA THR A 374 -16.03 25.29 13.63
C THR A 374 -16.12 24.20 14.68
N SER A 375 -16.75 23.06 14.35
CA SER A 375 -16.96 21.94 15.29
C SER A 375 -15.72 21.04 15.43
N CYS A 376 -14.81 21.05 14.45
CA CYS A 376 -13.52 20.37 14.57
C CYS A 376 -12.53 21.21 15.39
N SER A 377 -12.66 21.16 16.72
CA SER A 377 -11.92 22.04 17.67
C SER A 377 -10.41 21.87 17.70
N GLU A 378 -9.88 20.74 17.26
CA GLU A 378 -8.46 20.57 16.99
C GLU A 378 -8.37 19.62 15.83
N PRO A 379 -8.14 20.15 14.64
CA PRO A 379 -8.03 19.23 13.57
C PRO A 379 -6.60 18.71 13.53
N ASP A 380 -6.47 17.46 13.91
CA ASP A 380 -5.40 16.58 13.48
C ASP A 380 -5.44 16.39 11.93
N TRP A 381 -5.72 17.45 11.13
CA TRP A 381 -5.69 17.45 9.66
C TRP A 381 -4.31 17.03 9.13
N SER A 382 -3.27 17.23 9.94
CA SER A 382 -1.94 16.64 9.75
C SER A 382 -1.92 15.14 10.08
N SER A 383 -2.95 14.38 9.70
CA SER A 383 -2.98 12.91 9.82
C SER A 383 -2.56 12.36 11.20
N SER A 384 -2.77 13.11 12.28
CA SER A 384 -1.96 12.91 13.49
C SER A 384 -2.71 12.66 14.77
N GLY A 385 -3.78 11.86 14.72
CA GLY A 385 -4.14 11.11 15.92
C GLY A 385 -2.93 10.27 16.30
N ARG A 386 -2.20 10.68 17.36
CA ARG A 386 -1.26 9.78 18.03
C ARG A 386 -2.08 8.55 18.38
N LEU A 387 -1.82 7.44 17.72
CA LEU A 387 -2.16 6.15 18.29
C LEU A 387 -1.37 6.09 19.58
N ASP A 388 -2.06 6.20 20.70
CA ASP A 388 -1.41 6.06 21.98
C ASP A 388 -0.96 4.60 22.11
N PRO A 389 0.35 4.32 22.06
CA PRO A 389 0.85 2.95 22.08
C PRO A 389 0.47 2.24 23.38
N GLU A 390 0.22 2.97 24.47
CA GLU A 390 -0.18 2.39 25.75
C GLU A 390 -1.64 1.90 25.76
N HIS A 391 -2.49 2.49 24.90
CA HIS A 391 -3.93 2.22 24.81
C HIS A 391 -4.35 1.31 23.63
N CYS A 392 -3.42 0.95 22.74
CA CYS A 392 -3.66 0.03 21.62
C CYS A 392 -2.78 -1.23 21.76
N ARG A 393 -3.20 -2.16 22.63
CA ARG A 393 -2.47 -3.42 22.85
C ARG A 393 -2.92 -4.53 21.91
N THR A 394 -4.09 -4.37 21.31
CA THR A 394 -4.68 -5.35 20.39
C THR A 394 -5.07 -4.73 19.05
N ALA A 395 -5.13 -5.57 18.00
CA ALA A 395 -5.62 -5.16 16.69
C ALA A 395 -7.07 -4.65 16.75
N THR A 396 -7.90 -5.22 17.62
CA THR A 396 -9.30 -4.80 17.81
C THR A 396 -9.41 -3.39 18.39
N GLU A 397 -8.61 -3.08 19.42
CA GLU A 397 -8.56 -1.73 20.01
C GLU A 397 -8.07 -0.71 18.99
N LEU A 398 -7.02 -1.04 18.22
CA LEU A 398 -6.54 -0.21 17.13
C LEU A 398 -7.64 0.04 16.09
N SER A 399 -8.32 -1.01 15.63
CA SER A 399 -9.44 -0.89 14.69
C SER A 399 -10.57 -0.02 15.22
N GLN A 400 -10.93 -0.12 16.51
CA GLN A 400 -11.95 0.74 17.11
C GLN A 400 -11.49 2.19 17.22
N GLN A 401 -10.23 2.44 17.57
CA GLN A 401 -9.68 3.79 17.59
C GLN A 401 -9.69 4.41 16.20
N LEU A 402 -9.30 3.66 15.15
CA LEU A 402 -9.32 4.11 13.77
C LEU A 402 -10.71 4.54 13.27
N LEU A 403 -11.80 4.07 13.90
CA LEU A 403 -13.17 4.47 13.54
C LEU A 403 -13.63 5.78 14.19
N ARG A 404 -12.92 6.30 15.20
CA ARG A 404 -13.41 7.41 16.07
C ARG A 404 -12.94 8.81 15.67
N LYS A 405 -11.87 8.94 14.87
CA LYS A 405 -11.33 10.24 14.43
C LYS A 405 -11.11 10.21 12.93
N ASN A 406 -11.05 11.38 12.30
CA ASN A 406 -10.79 11.57 10.86
C ASN A 406 -9.41 11.06 10.40
N TYR A 407 -9.18 9.76 10.47
CA TYR A 407 -7.93 9.10 10.07
C TYR A 407 -7.85 8.91 8.56
N ILE A 408 -8.98 8.94 7.85
CA ILE A 408 -9.07 8.64 6.42
C ILE A 408 -9.55 9.89 5.68
N ALA A 409 -8.60 10.64 5.14
CA ALA A 409 -8.87 11.82 4.31
C ALA A 409 -8.69 11.58 2.81
N LYS A 410 -8.02 10.49 2.43
CA LYS A 410 -7.52 10.26 1.07
C LYS A 410 -8.19 9.00 0.50
N PHE A 411 -8.94 9.16 -0.57
CA PHE A 411 -9.63 8.06 -1.26
C PHE A 411 -9.13 7.96 -2.69
N CYS A 412 -9.06 6.74 -3.21
CA CYS A 412 -8.99 6.56 -4.65
C CYS A 412 -10.16 5.71 -5.13
N CYS A 413 -10.74 6.11 -6.25
CA CYS A 413 -11.90 5.46 -6.85
C CYS A 413 -11.53 5.03 -8.28
N ARG A 414 -12.14 3.96 -8.79
CA ARG A 414 -12.13 3.65 -10.21
C ARG A 414 -13.49 4.02 -10.76
N LEU A 415 -13.52 4.76 -11.85
CA LEU A 415 -14.75 5.23 -12.49
C LEU A 415 -14.79 4.64 -13.90
N ASP A 416 -15.98 4.38 -14.44
CA ASP A 416 -16.09 3.65 -15.72
C ASP A 416 -15.69 4.51 -16.92
N ASP A 417 -15.94 5.82 -16.86
CA ASP A 417 -15.64 6.79 -17.91
C ASP A 417 -14.53 7.79 -17.54
N GLU A 418 -14.12 8.62 -18.50
CA GLU A 418 -13.24 9.76 -18.26
C GLU A 418 -13.93 10.75 -17.32
N TYR A 419 -13.63 10.62 -16.02
CA TYR A 419 -14.27 11.44 -15.00
C TYR A 419 -13.82 12.89 -15.08
N LYS A 420 -14.77 13.80 -15.26
CA LYS A 420 -14.61 15.23 -14.99
C LYS A 420 -15.81 15.71 -14.21
N ILE A 421 -15.54 16.40 -13.11
CA ILE A 421 -16.60 17.21 -12.48
C ILE A 421 -16.83 18.39 -13.39
N ASP A 422 -18.05 18.51 -13.90
CA ASP A 422 -18.46 19.64 -14.69
C ASP A 422 -18.61 20.87 -13.80
N THR A 423 -17.66 21.80 -13.93
CA THR A 423 -17.55 23.01 -13.09
C THR A 423 -18.69 23.98 -13.34
N ASP A 424 -19.26 23.98 -14.54
CA ASP A 424 -20.42 24.80 -14.87
C ASP A 424 -21.66 24.29 -14.10
N LYS A 425 -21.72 22.98 -13.82
CA LYS A 425 -22.81 22.34 -13.06
C LYS A 425 -22.67 22.46 -11.55
N LEU A 426 -21.46 22.62 -11.01
CA LEU A 426 -21.24 22.90 -9.58
C LEU A 426 -21.63 24.33 -9.17
N VAL A 427 -22.00 25.20 -10.13
CA VAL A 427 -22.22 26.64 -9.89
C VAL A 427 -21.00 27.27 -9.16
N LEU A 428 -19.81 26.78 -9.52
CA LEU A 428 -18.53 27.17 -8.94
C LEU A 428 -17.48 27.27 -10.05
N ARG A 429 -17.46 28.42 -10.72
CA ARG A 429 -16.51 28.70 -11.79
C ARG A 429 -15.06 28.67 -11.31
N GLU A 430 -14.82 28.95 -10.03
CA GLU A 430 -13.48 28.89 -9.45
C GLU A 430 -13.04 27.44 -9.12
N PHE A 431 -13.88 26.43 -9.32
CA PHE A 431 -13.51 25.05 -9.05
C PHE A 431 -12.55 24.51 -10.11
N ASN A 432 -11.37 24.02 -9.70
CA ASN A 432 -10.43 23.40 -10.63
C ASN A 432 -10.70 21.88 -10.69
N SER A 433 -11.47 21.45 -11.68
CA SER A 433 -11.79 20.02 -11.89
C SER A 433 -10.60 19.17 -12.36
N ASN A 434 -9.47 19.78 -12.74
CA ASN A 434 -8.23 19.06 -13.06
C ASN A 434 -7.43 18.68 -11.80
N ILE A 435 -7.70 19.32 -10.66
CA ILE A 435 -7.03 19.02 -9.39
C ILE A 435 -7.94 18.30 -8.40
N PHE A 436 -9.25 18.41 -8.50
CA PHE A 436 -10.20 17.67 -7.65
C PHE A 436 -11.27 16.96 -8.52
N PRO A 437 -11.16 15.64 -8.74
CA PRO A 437 -10.07 14.72 -8.37
C PRO A 437 -8.88 14.77 -9.34
N VAL A 438 -7.74 14.20 -8.93
CA VAL A 438 -6.57 13.99 -9.79
C VAL A 438 -6.60 12.59 -10.39
N HIS A 439 -6.27 12.46 -11.68
CA HIS A 439 -6.08 11.16 -12.33
C HIS A 439 -4.76 10.51 -11.86
N LEU A 440 -4.82 9.25 -11.43
CA LEU A 440 -3.63 8.50 -11.02
C LEU A 440 -2.87 8.00 -12.26
N SER A 441 -1.70 8.57 -12.50
CA SER A 441 -0.77 8.10 -13.55
C SER A 441 -0.56 6.58 -13.46
N ASN A 442 -0.47 5.90 -14.61
CA ASN A 442 -0.28 4.44 -14.74
C ASN A 442 -1.48 3.56 -14.33
N HIS A 443 -2.61 4.15 -13.94
CA HIS A 443 -3.84 3.41 -13.63
C HIS A 443 -4.98 3.87 -14.52
N ILE A 444 -5.58 2.96 -15.28
CA ILE A 444 -6.73 3.27 -16.16
C ILE A 444 -7.93 3.66 -15.32
N ASN A 445 -8.51 4.83 -15.58
CA ASN A 445 -9.71 5.39 -14.95
C ASN A 445 -9.68 5.36 -13.41
N ALA A 446 -8.51 5.58 -12.83
CA ALA A 446 -8.35 5.66 -11.39
C ALA A 446 -8.14 7.11 -10.97
N PHE A 447 -8.94 7.57 -10.02
CA PHE A 447 -8.98 8.95 -9.56
C PHE A 447 -8.68 9.01 -8.07
N TYR A 448 -8.10 10.12 -7.65
CA TYR A 448 -7.68 10.37 -6.29
C TYR A 448 -8.28 11.67 -5.76
N MET A 449 -8.75 11.63 -4.51
CA MET A 449 -9.26 12.79 -3.79
C MET A 449 -8.73 12.83 -2.35
N ASN A 450 -8.06 13.91 -1.98
CA ASN A 450 -7.77 14.33 -0.61
C ASN A 450 -8.88 15.27 -0.15
N PHE A 451 -9.76 14.75 0.70
CA PHE A 451 -10.88 15.52 1.23
C PHE A 451 -10.48 16.55 2.28
N ASN A 452 -9.31 16.42 2.92
CA ASN A 452 -8.80 17.50 3.76
C ASN A 452 -8.38 18.69 2.88
N ALA A 453 -7.65 18.42 1.80
CA ALA A 453 -7.29 19.47 0.83
C ALA A 453 -8.54 20.07 0.17
N LEU A 454 -9.51 19.25 -0.21
CA LEU A 454 -10.77 19.73 -0.79
C LEU A 454 -11.56 20.60 0.21
N ALA A 455 -11.59 20.26 1.50
CA ALA A 455 -12.24 21.08 2.52
C ALA A 455 -11.62 22.48 2.59
N VAL A 456 -10.28 22.56 2.59
CA VAL A 456 -9.55 23.85 2.56
C VAL A 456 -9.86 24.63 1.28
N TYR A 457 -9.84 23.93 0.13
CA TYR A 457 -10.15 24.52 -1.17
C TYR A 457 -11.54 25.15 -1.19
N LEU A 458 -12.56 24.37 -0.82
CA LEU A 458 -13.95 24.80 -0.75
C LEU A 458 -14.12 25.94 0.26
N ALA A 459 -13.42 25.91 1.39
CA ALA A 459 -13.51 26.96 2.39
C ALA A 459 -12.97 28.30 1.87
N LYS A 460 -11.83 28.29 1.17
CA LYS A 460 -11.25 29.50 0.56
C LYS A 460 -12.17 30.12 -0.49
N ILE A 461 -12.98 29.31 -1.19
CA ILE A 461 -13.89 29.79 -2.25
C ILE A 461 -15.27 30.19 -1.69
N LEU A 462 -15.83 29.40 -0.77
CA LEU A 462 -17.19 29.60 -0.26
C LEU A 462 -17.26 30.52 0.96
N LEU A 463 -16.17 30.64 1.73
CA LEU A 463 -16.11 31.38 2.99
C LEU A 463 -14.98 32.43 2.98
N PRO A 464 -14.94 33.37 2.01
CA PRO A 464 -13.83 34.32 1.85
C PRO A 464 -13.60 35.26 3.05
N GLY A 465 -14.59 35.41 3.94
CA GLY A 465 -14.48 36.20 5.17
C GLY A 465 -14.00 35.42 6.41
N GLN A 466 -13.82 34.11 6.32
CA GLN A 466 -13.49 33.23 7.46
C GLN A 466 -12.02 32.80 7.46
N CYS A 467 -11.12 33.64 6.93
CA CYS A 467 -9.70 33.33 6.75
C CYS A 467 -8.92 33.02 8.04
N ASN A 468 -9.47 33.40 9.21
CA ASN A 468 -8.83 33.20 10.52
C ASN A 468 -9.11 31.83 11.13
N LEU A 469 -9.86 30.95 10.44
CA LEU A 469 -10.00 29.58 10.90
C LEU A 469 -8.62 28.88 10.82
N PRO A 470 -8.14 28.20 11.87
CA PRO A 470 -6.77 27.65 11.91
C PRO A 470 -6.39 26.77 10.71
N ILE A 471 -7.35 26.00 10.19
CA ILE A 471 -7.21 25.17 9.00
C ILE A 471 -6.97 25.98 7.71
N ILE A 472 -7.56 27.17 7.62
CA ILE A 472 -7.52 28.07 6.47
C ILE A 472 -6.29 28.97 6.53
N GLU A 473 -5.79 29.27 7.73
CA GLU A 473 -4.65 30.16 7.96
C GLU A 473 -3.33 29.50 7.56
N ASP A 474 -3.13 28.21 7.88
CA ASP A 474 -1.86 27.51 7.62
C ASP A 474 -1.95 26.48 6.48
N THR A 475 -2.37 26.93 5.29
CA THR A 475 -2.48 26.09 4.09
C THR A 475 -1.13 25.52 3.62
N THR A 476 -0.02 26.17 4.01
CA THR A 476 1.34 25.75 3.66
C THR A 476 1.85 24.58 4.50
N ARG A 477 1.38 24.42 5.75
CA ARG A 477 1.88 23.38 6.66
C ARG A 477 1.69 21.97 6.14
N LEU A 478 0.59 21.69 5.43
CA LEU A 478 0.36 20.38 4.83
C LEU A 478 1.42 20.06 3.76
N ALA A 479 1.83 21.06 2.99
CA ALA A 479 2.79 20.90 1.89
C ALA A 479 4.27 20.90 2.35
N GLU A 480 4.55 21.23 3.62
CA GLU A 480 5.90 21.11 4.17
C GLU A 480 6.33 19.67 4.38
N ASP A 481 5.39 18.73 4.53
CA ASP A 481 5.72 17.32 4.64
C ASP A 481 6.39 16.82 3.34
N PRO A 482 7.54 16.09 3.40
CA PRO A 482 8.12 15.46 2.22
C PRO A 482 7.20 14.48 1.47
N SER A 483 6.16 13.98 2.13
CA SER A 483 5.12 13.09 1.61
C SER A 483 3.85 13.82 1.18
N ALA A 484 3.86 15.16 1.18
CA ALA A 484 2.72 15.95 0.72
C ALA A 484 2.28 15.56 -0.69
N ASP A 485 0.97 15.46 -0.88
CA ASP A 485 0.40 15.08 -2.17
C ASP A 485 0.20 16.29 -3.12
N PRO A 486 -0.08 16.06 -4.41
CA PRO A 486 -0.28 17.16 -5.36
C PRO A 486 -1.39 18.14 -5.00
N GLN A 487 -2.47 17.71 -4.36
CA GLN A 487 -3.56 18.62 -3.97
C GLN A 487 -3.11 19.52 -2.81
N GLU A 488 -2.38 19.00 -1.83
CA GLU A 488 -1.78 19.79 -0.74
C GLU A 488 -0.76 20.81 -1.28
N ILE A 489 0.13 20.38 -2.19
CA ILE A 489 1.09 21.27 -2.84
C ILE A 489 0.38 22.36 -3.66
N TYR A 490 -0.67 22.01 -4.39
CA TYR A 490 -1.46 22.96 -5.17
C TYR A 490 -2.07 24.05 -4.28
N LEU A 491 -2.66 23.69 -3.14
CA LEU A 491 -3.22 24.64 -2.19
C LEU A 491 -2.18 25.62 -1.66
N ALA A 492 -0.98 25.12 -1.33
CA ALA A 492 0.12 25.98 -0.91
C ALA A 492 0.46 26.96 -2.04
N LEU A 493 0.65 26.50 -3.28
CA LEU A 493 1.02 27.37 -4.40
C LEU A 493 -0.01 28.47 -4.70
N ILE A 494 -1.31 28.15 -4.59
CA ILE A 494 -2.38 29.10 -4.92
C ILE A 494 -2.70 30.03 -3.73
N PHE A 495 -2.82 29.49 -2.53
CA PHE A 495 -3.33 30.21 -1.35
C PHE A 495 -2.28 30.57 -0.30
N GLY A 496 -1.08 30.03 -0.38
CA GLY A 496 -0.02 30.34 0.57
C GLY A 496 0.38 31.82 0.52
N GLN A 497 0.70 32.37 1.69
CA GLN A 497 1.05 33.78 1.86
C GLN A 497 2.52 33.97 2.23
N ASP A 498 3.13 33.02 2.94
CA ASP A 498 4.54 33.07 3.34
C ASP A 498 5.46 32.69 2.17
N VAL A 499 6.21 33.66 1.67
CA VAL A 499 7.11 33.51 0.51
C VAL A 499 8.23 32.50 0.78
N ASP A 500 8.85 32.53 1.95
CA ASP A 500 9.98 31.64 2.26
C ASP A 500 9.52 30.20 2.41
N ARG A 501 8.39 29.97 3.10
CA ARG A 501 7.79 28.63 3.20
C ARG A 501 7.39 28.10 1.82
N LEU A 502 6.79 28.93 0.97
CA LEU A 502 6.41 28.56 -0.38
C LEU A 502 7.60 28.19 -1.26
N VAL A 503 8.67 28.97 -1.23
CA VAL A 503 9.90 28.66 -1.95
C VAL A 503 10.50 27.36 -1.43
N GLY A 504 10.49 27.14 -0.11
CA GLY A 504 10.89 25.89 0.53
C GLY A 504 10.11 24.68 0.01
N ILE A 505 8.77 24.80 -0.06
CA ILE A 505 7.85 23.77 -0.59
C ILE A 505 8.14 23.49 -2.07
N ALA A 506 8.25 24.54 -2.90
CA ALA A 506 8.49 24.39 -4.34
C ALA A 506 9.82 23.69 -4.64
N HIS A 507 10.85 23.98 -3.85
CA HIS A 507 12.14 23.29 -3.96
C HIS A 507 12.10 21.85 -3.46
N ARG A 508 11.42 21.61 -2.34
CA ARG A 508 11.26 20.27 -1.74
C ARG A 508 10.54 19.33 -2.70
N HIS A 509 9.49 19.83 -3.36
CA HIS A 509 8.59 19.05 -4.21
C HIS A 509 8.82 19.26 -5.71
N ARG A 510 10.00 19.74 -6.09
CA ARG A 510 10.34 20.08 -7.48
C ARG A 510 10.10 18.92 -8.46
N SER A 511 10.33 17.69 -8.04
CA SER A 511 10.10 16.50 -8.88
C SER A 511 8.62 16.22 -9.13
N VAL A 512 7.77 16.45 -8.13
CA VAL A 512 6.31 16.27 -8.23
C VAL A 512 5.72 17.38 -9.09
N ILE A 513 6.08 18.64 -8.79
CA ILE A 513 5.68 19.82 -9.58
C ILE A 513 6.10 19.65 -11.05
N GLY A 514 7.30 19.11 -11.30
CA GLY A 514 7.79 18.86 -12.66
C GLY A 514 7.03 17.79 -13.45
N ARG A 515 6.23 16.94 -12.81
CA ARG A 515 5.47 15.86 -13.48
C ARG A 515 3.99 16.17 -13.67
N GLU A 516 3.42 17.04 -12.83
CA GLU A 516 1.98 17.34 -12.83
C GLU A 516 1.67 18.68 -13.52
N PRO A 517 0.96 18.70 -14.66
CA PRO A 517 0.73 19.93 -15.45
C PRO A 517 0.04 21.06 -14.68
N GLU A 518 -0.92 20.73 -13.81
CA GLU A 518 -1.64 21.72 -13.00
C GLU A 518 -0.73 22.38 -11.96
N LEU A 519 0.20 21.62 -11.35
CA LEU A 519 1.21 22.18 -10.45
C LEU A 519 2.20 23.06 -11.18
N GLN A 520 2.63 22.66 -12.39
CA GLN A 520 3.47 23.52 -13.22
C GLN A 520 2.78 24.84 -13.54
N ARG A 521 1.48 24.80 -13.85
CA ARG A 521 0.70 26.02 -14.13
C ARG A 521 0.57 26.88 -12.88
N ALA A 522 0.20 26.31 -11.73
CA ALA A 522 0.09 27.03 -10.47
C ALA A 522 1.43 27.68 -10.06
N MET A 523 2.53 26.95 -10.18
CA MET A 523 3.88 27.46 -9.90
C MET A 523 4.26 28.60 -10.85
N ARG A 524 3.98 28.43 -12.15
CA ARG A 524 4.25 29.44 -13.18
C ARG A 524 3.47 30.71 -12.90
N ASP A 525 2.17 30.60 -12.66
CA ASP A 525 1.30 31.72 -12.32
C ASP A 525 1.81 32.44 -11.08
N ARG A 526 2.26 31.71 -10.06
CA ARG A 526 2.79 32.31 -8.84
C ARG A 526 4.08 33.08 -9.07
N LEU A 527 5.02 32.48 -9.80
CA LEU A 527 6.30 33.12 -10.14
C LEU A 527 6.12 34.38 -10.99
N PHE A 528 5.12 34.41 -11.88
CA PHE A 528 4.86 35.57 -12.73
C PHE A 528 4.00 36.65 -12.07
N LYS A 529 3.02 36.27 -11.24
CA LYS A 529 2.13 37.24 -10.56
C LYS A 529 2.78 37.87 -9.34
N ASP A 530 3.76 37.20 -8.72
CA ASP A 530 4.45 37.68 -7.53
C ASP A 530 5.98 37.72 -7.73
N SER A 531 6.49 38.90 -8.07
CA SER A 531 7.91 39.13 -8.32
C SER A 531 8.82 38.82 -7.12
N THR A 532 8.28 38.87 -5.90
CA THR A 532 9.04 38.55 -4.67
C THR A 532 9.32 37.06 -4.55
N VAL A 533 8.30 36.23 -4.84
CA VAL A 533 8.43 34.76 -4.90
C VAL A 533 9.39 34.36 -6.00
N GLY A 534 9.30 34.98 -7.18
CA GLY A 534 10.20 34.72 -8.31
C GLY A 534 11.67 34.96 -7.98
N THR A 535 11.97 36.12 -7.36
CA THR A 535 13.32 36.50 -6.96
C THR A 535 13.86 35.55 -5.90
N ARG A 536 13.09 35.30 -4.84
CA ARG A 536 13.50 34.43 -3.74
C ARG A 536 13.73 32.98 -4.18
N PHE A 537 12.91 32.48 -5.11
CA PHE A 537 13.08 31.14 -5.67
C PHE A 537 14.43 30.96 -6.39
N LEU A 538 14.87 31.98 -7.13
CA LEU A 538 16.17 31.99 -7.83
C LEU A 538 17.33 32.03 -6.83
N GLU A 539 17.26 32.88 -5.80
CA GLU A 539 18.28 32.95 -4.75
C GLU A 539 18.52 31.58 -4.10
N VAL A 540 17.45 30.93 -3.62
CA VAL A 540 17.55 29.60 -2.99
C VAL A 540 18.05 28.53 -3.97
N SER A 541 17.72 28.65 -5.26
CA SER A 541 18.23 27.75 -6.31
C SER A 541 19.75 27.86 -6.45
N ILE A 542 20.27 29.09 -6.43
CA ILE A 542 21.70 29.38 -6.52
C ILE A 542 22.42 28.85 -5.27
N GLU A 543 21.90 29.17 -4.07
CA GLU A 543 22.45 28.70 -2.80
C GLU A 543 22.59 27.18 -2.75
N LYS A 544 21.53 26.44 -3.13
CA LYS A 544 21.56 24.96 -3.16
C LYS A 544 22.58 24.43 -4.15
N THR A 545 22.69 25.04 -5.33
CA THR A 545 23.65 24.65 -6.36
C THR A 545 25.09 24.87 -5.88
N CYS A 546 25.37 26.02 -5.26
CA CYS A 546 26.66 26.31 -4.65
C CYS A 546 27.01 25.30 -3.54
N CYS A 547 26.08 24.98 -2.63
CA CYS A 547 26.28 23.99 -1.58
C CYS A 547 26.58 22.58 -2.14
N GLN A 548 25.87 22.17 -3.20
CA GLN A 548 26.13 20.89 -3.88
C GLN A 548 27.52 20.85 -4.53
N LEU A 549 27.94 21.94 -5.20
CA LEU A 549 29.27 22.03 -5.80
C LEU A 549 30.38 22.00 -4.73
N LEU A 550 30.19 22.72 -3.62
CA LEU A 550 31.14 22.72 -2.49
C LEU A 550 31.24 21.35 -1.81
N SER A 551 30.12 20.64 -1.63
CA SER A 551 30.15 19.29 -1.05
C SER A 551 30.83 18.26 -1.97
N LYS A 552 30.68 18.39 -3.29
CA LYS A 552 31.41 17.57 -4.27
C LYS A 552 32.91 17.87 -4.27
N CYS A 553 33.30 19.15 -4.17
CA CYS A 553 34.73 19.53 -4.07
C CYS A 553 35.39 19.00 -2.79
N LYS A 554 34.67 18.97 -1.66
CA LYS A 554 35.18 18.37 -0.41
C LYS A 554 35.32 16.84 -0.49
N LYS A 555 34.46 16.16 -1.25
CA LYS A 555 34.55 14.71 -1.47
C LYS A 555 35.64 14.29 -2.46
N SER A 556 36.13 15.19 -3.31
CA SER A 556 37.25 14.93 -4.23
C SER A 556 38.63 15.25 -3.63
N GLN A 557 38.68 15.77 -2.41
CA GLN A 557 39.92 16.09 -1.67
C GLN A 557 40.26 15.03 -0.59
N HIS A 558 39.46 13.97 -0.50
CA HIS A 558 39.70 12.74 0.27
C HIS A 558 39.63 11.55 -0.68
#